data_AF-A0A1M3CG07-F1
#
_entry.id   AF-A0A1M3CG07-F1
#
_cell.length_a   1.000
_cell.length_b   1.000
_cell.length_c   1.000
_cell.angle_alpha   90.00
_cell.angle_beta   90.00
_cell.angle_gamma   90.00
#
_symmetry.space_group_name_H-M   'P 1'
#
loop_
_entity.id
_entity.type
_entity.pdbx_description
1 polymer ?
#
loop_
_entity_poly.entity_id
_entity_poly.type
_entity_poly.pdbx_seq_one_letter_code
_entity_poly.pdbx_strand_id
1 'polypeptide(L)'
;MALLLLSGLSFAGVMPAVAMAQGAPIARLSPRDPYAAHIAEASQRFGIPERWIRAMLLAESAGDVRAISTAGAIGLMQVMPDTWADLRDRYQLGRDPYQPRDNILAGTAYLREMWDRYGNVAAMLAAYNAGPDRYDEHRATGRPLPAETRAYIATLAPVLGGAAASDTPAGKPTSPRDWRAAPLFVLHPNSSRGTIGQLFEAQSGGLFAAASERDRR
;
A
#
# COMPACT_ATOMS: atom_id res chain seq x y z
N MET A 1 30.23 47.93 -58.09
CA MET A 1 29.36 48.97 -57.49
C MET A 1 28.65 48.33 -56.32
N ALA A 2 29.03 48.50 -55.05
CA ALA A 2 29.53 49.69 -54.32
C ALA A 2 28.43 50.72 -53.99
N LEU A 3 28.56 51.35 -52.81
CA LEU A 3 27.60 52.19 -52.07
C LEU A 3 26.52 51.39 -51.30
N LEU A 4 26.16 51.70 -50.04
CA LEU A 4 26.67 52.74 -49.12
C LEU A 4 26.44 52.35 -47.64
N LEU A 5 27.29 52.87 -46.75
CA LEU A 5 27.08 52.86 -45.29
C LEU A 5 25.96 53.82 -44.89
N LEU A 6 25.23 53.52 -43.80
CA LEU A 6 24.76 54.55 -42.88
C LEU A 6 24.53 53.99 -41.46
N SER A 7 24.91 54.79 -40.48
CA SER A 7 25.00 54.49 -39.05
C SER A 7 23.68 54.68 -38.30
N GLY A 8 23.55 54.01 -37.16
CA GLY A 8 22.42 54.17 -36.24
C GLY A 8 22.80 53.78 -34.81
N LEU A 9 23.47 54.69 -34.10
CA LEU A 9 23.74 54.55 -32.66
C LEU A 9 22.49 55.02 -31.88
N SER A 10 21.93 54.17 -31.02
CA SER A 10 20.83 54.53 -30.11
C SER A 10 21.14 54.06 -28.71
N PHE A 11 21.00 54.96 -27.73
CA PHE A 11 21.40 54.77 -26.33
C PHE A 11 20.21 54.93 -25.38
N ALA A 12 20.34 54.34 -24.19
CA ALA A 12 19.46 54.46 -23.02
C ALA A 12 18.03 53.90 -23.12
N GLY A 13 17.70 53.02 -22.17
CA GLY A 13 16.37 52.45 -21.98
C GLY A 13 16.28 51.39 -20.89
N VAL A 14 17.06 51.51 -19.80
CA VAL A 14 16.95 50.58 -18.66
C VAL A 14 15.65 50.87 -17.91
N MET A 15 14.61 50.10 -18.19
CA MET A 15 13.40 50.05 -17.39
C MET A 15 13.57 49.01 -16.28
N PRO A 16 13.26 49.33 -15.01
CA PRO A 16 13.20 48.31 -13.96
C PRO A 16 11.98 47.44 -14.22
N ALA A 17 12.21 46.20 -14.65
CA ALA A 17 11.16 45.20 -14.71
C ALA A 17 10.69 44.89 -13.28
N VAL A 18 9.60 45.53 -12.86
CA VAL A 18 8.90 45.17 -11.63
C VAL A 18 8.35 43.75 -11.83
N ALA A 19 9.08 42.77 -11.30
CA ALA A 19 8.71 41.38 -11.32
C ALA A 19 7.46 41.19 -10.43
N MET A 20 6.29 41.36 -11.05
CA MET A 20 5.02 40.95 -10.49
C MET A 20 5.10 39.43 -10.32
N ALA A 21 5.43 38.99 -9.11
CA ALA A 21 5.41 37.60 -8.71
C ALA A 21 3.96 37.11 -8.76
N GLN A 22 3.51 36.71 -9.95
CA GLN A 22 2.26 36.02 -10.11
C GLN A 22 2.41 34.68 -9.40
N GLY A 23 1.86 34.61 -8.18
CA GLY A 23 1.78 33.39 -7.41
C GLY A 23 1.17 32.33 -8.32
N ALA A 24 1.96 31.32 -8.65
CA ALA A 24 1.53 30.27 -9.56
C ALA A 24 0.19 29.71 -9.04
N PRO A 25 -0.81 29.50 -9.91
CA PRO A 25 -2.11 29.03 -9.47
C PRO A 25 -1.90 27.77 -8.64
N ILE A 26 -2.47 27.76 -7.43
CA ILE A 26 -2.41 26.62 -6.50
C ILE A 26 -2.64 25.36 -7.33
N ALA A 27 -1.66 24.45 -7.30
CA ALA A 27 -1.61 23.30 -8.19
C ALA A 27 -2.99 22.64 -8.22
N ARG A 28 -3.58 22.57 -9.42
CA ARG A 28 -4.91 21.98 -9.63
C ARG A 28 -4.95 20.67 -8.88
N LEU A 29 -5.96 20.52 -8.00
CA LEU A 29 -6.18 19.33 -7.18
C LEU A 29 -5.74 18.08 -7.95
N SER A 30 -4.67 17.43 -7.48
CA SER A 30 -4.19 16.20 -8.11
C SER A 30 -5.38 15.28 -8.30
N PRO A 31 -5.63 14.73 -9.51
CA PRO A 31 -6.70 13.76 -9.70
C PRO A 31 -6.56 12.71 -8.61
N ARG A 32 -7.59 12.61 -7.77
CA ARG A 32 -7.59 11.69 -6.63
C ARG A 32 -7.35 10.31 -7.21
N ASP A 33 -6.21 9.70 -6.88
CA ASP A 33 -5.77 8.47 -7.52
C ASP A 33 -6.92 7.45 -7.53
N PRO A 34 -7.41 7.04 -8.72
CA PRO A 34 -8.63 6.23 -8.82
C PRO A 34 -8.46 4.86 -8.16
N TYR A 35 -7.22 4.42 -7.98
CA TYR A 35 -6.88 3.12 -7.42
C TYR A 35 -6.49 3.16 -5.94
N ALA A 36 -6.47 4.34 -5.30
CA ALA A 36 -5.91 4.52 -3.95
C ALA A 36 -6.52 3.60 -2.90
N ALA A 37 -7.85 3.42 -2.92
CA ALA A 37 -8.55 2.54 -1.98
C ALA A 37 -8.17 1.06 -2.18
N HIS A 38 -7.99 0.62 -3.42
CA HIS A 38 -7.61 -0.75 -3.75
C HIS A 38 -6.13 -1.03 -3.46
N ILE A 39 -5.26 -0.03 -3.69
CA ILE A 39 -3.85 -0.08 -3.34
C ILE A 39 -3.67 -0.15 -1.81
N ALA A 40 -4.42 0.64 -1.04
CA ALA A 40 -4.41 0.58 0.42
C ALA A 40 -4.93 -0.77 0.95
N GLU A 41 -6.03 -1.30 0.39
CA GLU A 41 -6.57 -2.62 0.72
C GLU A 41 -5.54 -3.74 0.46
N ALA A 42 -4.92 -3.74 -0.73
CA ALA A 42 -3.92 -4.74 -1.10
C ALA A 42 -2.65 -4.63 -0.25
N SER A 43 -2.20 -3.40 0.03
CA SER A 43 -1.06 -3.11 0.94
C SER A 43 -1.31 -3.69 2.33
N GLN A 44 -2.48 -3.42 2.92
CA GLN A 44 -2.87 -3.93 4.23
C GLN A 44 -2.98 -5.47 4.23
N ARG A 45 -3.54 -6.07 3.17
CA ARG A 45 -3.79 -7.51 3.09
C ARG A 45 -2.52 -8.34 2.89
N PHE A 46 -1.55 -7.82 2.14
CA PHE A 46 -0.36 -8.58 1.72
C PHE A 46 0.97 -8.04 2.28
N GLY A 47 0.97 -6.92 3.01
CA GLY A 47 2.17 -6.35 3.60
C GLY A 47 3.20 -5.85 2.57
N ILE A 48 2.72 -5.49 1.37
CA ILE A 48 3.52 -4.84 0.32
C ILE A 48 3.24 -3.34 0.36
N PRO A 49 4.25 -2.46 0.45
CA PRO A 49 3.97 -1.03 0.60
C PRO A 49 3.23 -0.43 -0.60
N GLU A 50 2.28 0.47 -0.36
CA GLU A 50 1.46 1.12 -1.39
C GLU A 50 2.27 1.73 -2.54
N ARG A 51 3.42 2.34 -2.23
CA ARG A 51 4.33 2.93 -3.22
C ARG A 51 4.91 1.88 -4.18
N TRP A 52 5.14 0.65 -3.73
CA TRP A 52 5.61 -0.46 -4.57
C TRP A 52 4.48 -0.89 -5.51
N ILE A 53 3.27 -1.09 -4.99
CA ILE A 53 2.07 -1.44 -5.78
C ILE A 53 1.82 -0.38 -6.87
N ARG A 54 1.92 0.90 -6.51
CA ARG A 54 1.79 2.03 -7.44
C ARG A 54 2.87 2.04 -8.52
N ALA A 55 4.13 1.82 -8.15
CA ALA A 55 5.23 1.78 -9.11
C ALA A 55 5.09 0.61 -10.10
N MET A 56 4.68 -0.56 -9.60
CA MET A 56 4.36 -1.73 -10.41
C MET A 56 3.18 -1.43 -11.36
N LEU A 57 2.05 -0.93 -10.88
CA LEU A 57 0.87 -0.61 -11.70
C LEU A 57 1.19 0.36 -12.85
N LEU A 58 2.02 1.37 -12.58
CA LEU A 58 2.47 2.31 -13.61
C LEU A 58 3.42 1.67 -14.63
N ALA A 59 4.29 0.75 -14.21
CA ALA A 59 5.19 0.03 -15.11
C ALA A 59 4.48 -1.05 -15.95
N GLU A 60 3.46 -1.71 -15.39
CA GLU A 60 2.75 -2.82 -16.04
C GLU A 60 1.70 -2.35 -17.06
N SER A 61 0.93 -1.31 -16.76
CA SER A 61 -0.19 -0.88 -17.61
C SER A 61 -0.31 0.63 -17.84
N ALA A 62 0.54 1.44 -17.19
CA ALA A 62 0.34 2.89 -17.07
C ALA A 62 -1.06 3.31 -16.57
N GLY A 63 -1.79 2.40 -15.90
CA GLY A 63 -3.16 2.61 -15.43
C GLY A 63 -4.27 2.20 -16.40
N ASP A 64 -3.95 1.59 -17.55
CA ASP A 64 -4.95 0.97 -18.43
C ASP A 64 -5.52 -0.31 -17.81
N VAL A 65 -6.81 -0.24 -17.46
CA VAL A 65 -7.58 -1.34 -16.87
C VAL A 65 -7.71 -2.53 -17.82
N ARG A 66 -7.66 -2.32 -19.14
CA ARG A 66 -7.84 -3.35 -20.18
C ARG A 66 -6.54 -3.72 -20.91
N ALA A 67 -5.39 -3.36 -20.36
CA ALA A 67 -4.10 -3.73 -20.93
C ALA A 67 -3.98 -5.26 -21.10
N ILE A 68 -3.53 -5.68 -22.28
CA ILE A 68 -3.17 -7.08 -22.58
C ILE A 68 -1.79 -7.08 -23.24
N SER A 69 -0.80 -7.76 -22.66
CA SER A 69 0.53 -7.87 -23.29
C SER A 69 0.52 -8.83 -24.47
N THR A 70 1.58 -8.80 -25.28
CA THR A 70 1.81 -9.79 -26.36
C THR A 70 1.95 -11.22 -25.84
N ALA A 71 2.30 -11.41 -24.57
CA ALA A 71 2.34 -12.70 -23.89
C ALA A 71 0.98 -13.11 -23.29
N GLY A 72 -0.03 -12.24 -23.32
CA GLY A 72 -1.37 -12.49 -22.77
C GLY A 72 -1.54 -12.15 -21.29
N ALA A 73 -0.63 -11.38 -20.69
CA ALA A 73 -0.80 -10.86 -19.32
C ALA A 73 -1.91 -9.79 -19.29
N ILE A 74 -2.71 -9.72 -18.22
CA ILE A 74 -3.98 -8.97 -18.22
C ILE A 74 -4.13 -7.95 -17.08
N GLY A 75 -4.70 -6.79 -17.44
CA GLY A 75 -5.15 -5.74 -16.54
C GLY A 75 -4.04 -4.90 -15.90
N LEU A 76 -4.41 -4.15 -14.86
CA LEU A 76 -3.56 -3.11 -14.23
C LEU A 76 -2.19 -3.59 -13.75
N MET A 77 -2.09 -4.85 -13.34
CA MET A 77 -0.89 -5.48 -12.78
C MET A 77 -0.28 -6.54 -13.70
N GLN A 78 -0.78 -6.68 -14.92
CA GLN A 78 -0.34 -7.67 -15.92
C GLN A 78 -0.13 -9.07 -15.32
N VAL A 79 -1.17 -9.59 -14.67
CA VAL A 79 -1.16 -10.96 -14.13
C VAL A 79 -1.33 -11.94 -15.30
N MET A 80 -0.60 -13.06 -15.33
CA MET A 80 -0.82 -14.10 -16.36
C MET A 80 -2.16 -14.82 -16.13
N PRO A 81 -2.88 -15.29 -17.18
CA PRO A 81 -4.23 -15.87 -17.02
C PRO A 81 -4.31 -17.06 -16.08
N ASP A 82 -3.34 -17.98 -16.12
CA ASP A 82 -3.28 -19.14 -15.23
C ASP A 82 -3.02 -18.70 -13.78
N THR A 83 -2.07 -17.79 -13.59
CA THR A 83 -1.77 -17.16 -12.30
C THR A 83 -3.00 -16.42 -11.74
N TRP A 84 -3.78 -15.74 -12.59
CA TRP A 84 -5.04 -15.12 -12.19
C TRP A 84 -6.07 -16.15 -11.72
N ALA A 85 -6.22 -17.29 -12.42
CA ALA A 85 -7.13 -18.35 -12.04
C ALA A 85 -6.79 -18.92 -10.64
N ASP A 86 -5.50 -19.20 -10.38
CA ASP A 86 -5.04 -19.66 -9.07
C ASP A 86 -5.24 -18.61 -7.97
N LEU A 87 -4.95 -17.34 -8.27
CA LEU A 87 -5.04 -16.25 -7.29
C LEU A 87 -6.49 -15.91 -6.94
N ARG A 88 -7.40 -15.84 -7.91
CA ARG A 88 -8.80 -15.49 -7.64
C ARG A 88 -9.47 -16.55 -6.76
N ASP A 89 -9.14 -17.83 -6.95
CA ASP A 89 -9.75 -18.93 -6.22
C ASP A 89 -9.16 -18.99 -4.80
N ARG A 90 -7.84 -18.77 -4.63
CA ARG A 90 -7.18 -18.66 -3.32
C ARG A 90 -7.60 -17.44 -2.50
N TYR A 91 -7.80 -16.28 -3.15
CA TYR A 91 -8.07 -15.00 -2.48
C TYR A 91 -9.53 -14.54 -2.54
N GLN A 92 -10.42 -15.36 -3.09
CA GLN A 92 -11.88 -15.15 -3.20
C GLN A 92 -12.22 -13.86 -3.98
N LEU A 93 -11.59 -13.71 -5.14
CA LEU A 93 -11.78 -12.57 -6.03
C LEU A 93 -12.90 -12.85 -7.06
N GLY A 94 -13.36 -11.80 -7.74
CA GLY A 94 -14.35 -11.88 -8.80
C GLY A 94 -13.87 -12.66 -10.03
N ARG A 95 -14.80 -12.89 -10.97
CA ARG A 95 -14.50 -13.63 -12.21
C ARG A 95 -13.80 -12.79 -13.28
N ASP A 96 -13.95 -11.47 -13.23
CA ASP A 96 -13.47 -10.53 -14.23
C ASP A 96 -12.06 -10.02 -13.88
N PRO A 97 -11.02 -10.38 -14.65
CA PRO A 97 -9.64 -9.94 -14.42
C PRO A 97 -9.43 -8.44 -14.69
N TYR A 98 -10.39 -7.76 -15.31
CA TYR A 98 -10.32 -6.32 -15.58
C TYR A 98 -11.01 -5.50 -14.48
N GLN A 99 -11.55 -6.12 -13.42
CA GLN A 99 -12.04 -5.35 -12.27
C GLN A 99 -10.85 -4.75 -11.49
N PRO A 100 -10.72 -3.40 -11.39
CA PRO A 100 -9.51 -2.75 -10.88
C PRO A 100 -9.07 -3.25 -9.51
N ARG A 101 -10.02 -3.37 -8.57
CA ARG A 101 -9.78 -3.90 -7.23
C ARG A 101 -9.13 -5.27 -7.28
N ASP A 102 -9.78 -6.20 -7.96
CA ASP A 102 -9.42 -7.61 -7.88
C ASP A 102 -8.11 -7.88 -8.64
N ASN A 103 -7.85 -7.18 -9.74
CA ASN A 103 -6.56 -7.23 -10.44
C ASN A 103 -5.41 -6.69 -9.56
N ILE A 104 -5.62 -5.55 -8.86
CA ILE A 104 -4.65 -4.99 -7.90
C ILE A 104 -4.39 -5.95 -6.74
N LEU A 105 -5.43 -6.57 -6.18
CA LEU A 105 -5.30 -7.58 -5.13
C LEU A 105 -4.52 -8.81 -5.61
N ALA A 106 -4.83 -9.34 -6.80
CA ALA A 106 -4.12 -10.48 -7.39
C ALA A 106 -2.64 -10.17 -7.65
N GLY A 107 -2.34 -9.07 -8.36
CA GLY A 107 -0.96 -8.66 -8.64
C GLY A 107 -0.14 -8.43 -7.36
N THR A 108 -0.73 -7.79 -6.35
CA THR A 108 -0.05 -7.58 -5.06
C THR A 108 0.19 -8.89 -4.30
N ALA A 109 -0.75 -9.84 -4.35
CA ALA A 109 -0.57 -11.16 -3.76
C ALA A 109 0.57 -11.94 -4.46
N TYR A 110 0.63 -11.90 -5.78
CA TYR A 110 1.71 -12.52 -6.56
C TYR A 110 3.08 -11.87 -6.26
N LEU A 111 3.10 -10.54 -6.13
CA LEU A 111 4.30 -9.79 -5.73
C LEU A 111 4.79 -10.18 -4.33
N ARG A 112 3.86 -10.41 -3.39
CA ARG A 112 4.15 -10.96 -2.05
C ARG A 112 4.76 -12.35 -2.14
N GLU A 113 4.20 -13.25 -2.95
CA GLU A 113 4.74 -14.60 -3.17
C GLU A 113 6.17 -14.56 -3.74
N MET A 114 6.46 -13.65 -4.67
CA MET A 114 7.83 -13.46 -5.18
C MET A 114 8.77 -12.87 -4.12
N TRP A 115 8.30 -11.95 -3.28
CA TRP A 115 9.10 -11.38 -2.18
C TRP A 115 9.39 -12.44 -1.10
N ASP A 116 8.44 -13.32 -0.78
CA ASP A 116 8.64 -14.47 0.12
C ASP A 116 9.64 -15.49 -0.44
N ARG A 117 9.51 -15.85 -1.73
CA ARG A 117 10.37 -16.87 -2.36
C ARG A 117 11.81 -16.41 -2.54
N TYR A 118 12.04 -15.11 -2.73
CA TYR A 118 13.35 -14.59 -3.18
C TYR A 118 14.03 -13.58 -2.23
N GLY A 119 13.29 -12.97 -1.29
CA GLY A 119 13.85 -12.15 -0.20
C GLY A 119 14.61 -10.88 -0.60
N ASN A 120 14.65 -10.50 -1.87
CA ASN A 120 15.30 -9.28 -2.35
C ASN A 120 14.61 -8.69 -3.60
N VAL A 121 14.73 -7.37 -3.79
CA VAL A 121 13.92 -6.60 -4.74
C VAL A 121 14.22 -7.00 -6.18
N ALA A 122 15.50 -7.15 -6.55
CA ALA A 122 15.90 -7.49 -7.90
C ALA A 122 15.41 -8.89 -8.32
N ALA A 123 15.52 -9.86 -7.42
CA ALA A 123 15.05 -11.23 -7.66
C ALA A 123 13.52 -11.33 -7.72
N MET A 124 12.81 -10.62 -6.83
CA MET A 124 11.36 -10.51 -6.84
C MET A 124 10.84 -9.91 -8.15
N LEU A 125 11.41 -8.79 -8.60
CA LEU A 125 11.07 -8.15 -9.88
C LEU A 125 11.38 -9.05 -11.08
N ALA A 126 12.52 -9.73 -11.05
CA ALA A 126 12.90 -10.69 -12.08
C ALA A 126 11.87 -11.82 -12.20
N ALA A 127 11.48 -12.43 -11.09
CA ALA A 127 10.54 -13.54 -11.07
C ALA A 127 9.09 -13.11 -11.38
N TYR A 128 8.69 -11.90 -10.99
CA TYR A 128 7.37 -11.35 -11.33
C TYR A 128 7.22 -11.20 -12.85
N ASN A 129 8.16 -10.51 -13.50
CA ASN A 129 8.10 -10.25 -14.95
C ASN A 129 8.47 -11.46 -15.81
N ALA A 130 9.51 -12.22 -15.44
CA ALA A 130 10.00 -13.34 -16.24
C ALA A 130 9.32 -14.68 -15.91
N GLY A 131 8.55 -14.75 -14.83
CA GLY A 131 8.06 -16.00 -14.23
C GLY A 131 9.11 -16.65 -13.31
N PRO A 132 8.68 -17.28 -12.19
CA PRO A 132 9.60 -17.83 -11.19
C PRO A 132 10.49 -18.94 -11.74
N ASP A 133 9.95 -19.83 -12.57
CA ASP A 133 10.72 -20.97 -13.10
C ASP A 133 11.86 -20.51 -14.02
N ARG A 134 11.62 -19.45 -14.81
CA ARG A 134 12.65 -18.84 -15.66
C ARG A 134 13.74 -18.16 -14.83
N TYR A 135 13.36 -17.56 -13.69
CA TYR A 135 14.31 -16.94 -12.77
C TYR A 135 15.10 -17.99 -11.94
N ASP A 136 14.47 -19.10 -11.55
CA ASP A 136 15.14 -20.22 -10.90
C ASP A 136 16.12 -20.91 -11.85
N GLU A 137 15.75 -21.12 -13.12
CA GLU A 137 16.67 -21.62 -14.15
C GLU A 137 17.85 -20.65 -14.35
N HIS A 138 17.62 -19.34 -14.38
CA HIS A 138 18.69 -18.33 -14.41
C HIS A 138 19.63 -18.46 -13.21
N ARG A 139 19.09 -18.61 -11.98
CA ARG A 139 19.90 -18.81 -10.76
C ARG A 139 20.70 -20.12 -10.77
N ALA A 140 20.15 -21.19 -11.34
CA ALA A 140 20.79 -22.50 -11.36
C ALA A 140 21.86 -22.64 -12.46
N THR A 141 21.65 -22.00 -13.62
CA THR A 141 22.46 -22.21 -14.83
C THR A 141 23.31 -21.01 -15.25
N GLY A 142 23.01 -19.81 -14.74
CA GLY A 142 23.56 -18.55 -15.23
C GLY A 142 22.98 -18.09 -16.59
N ARG A 143 22.02 -18.82 -17.20
CA ARG A 143 21.39 -18.43 -18.47
C ARG A 143 20.83 -17.00 -18.36
N PRO A 144 21.14 -16.08 -19.28
CA PRO A 144 20.73 -14.68 -19.15
C PRO A 144 19.20 -14.52 -19.14
N LEU A 145 18.70 -13.63 -18.27
CA LEU A 145 17.31 -13.19 -18.27
C LEU A 145 16.97 -12.41 -19.57
N PRO A 146 15.69 -12.38 -19.99
CA PRO A 146 15.26 -11.56 -21.14
C PRO A 146 15.69 -10.10 -21.01
N ALA A 147 15.96 -9.44 -22.15
CA ALA A 147 16.41 -8.04 -22.16
C ALA A 147 15.38 -7.10 -21.50
N GLU A 148 14.10 -7.35 -21.76
CA GLU A 148 12.95 -6.68 -21.14
C GLU A 148 12.98 -6.81 -19.61
N THR A 149 13.10 -8.04 -19.07
CA THR A 149 13.21 -8.27 -17.62
C THR A 149 14.38 -7.52 -17.00
N ARG A 150 15.54 -7.45 -17.67
CA ARG A 150 16.69 -6.67 -17.16
C ARG A 150 16.39 -5.17 -17.14
N ALA A 151 15.70 -4.63 -18.16
CA ALA A 151 15.28 -3.23 -18.20
C ALA A 151 14.20 -2.91 -17.14
N TYR A 152 13.28 -3.84 -16.91
CA TYR A 152 12.25 -3.79 -15.87
C TYR A 152 12.87 -3.71 -14.47
N ILE A 153 13.82 -4.60 -14.16
CA ILE A 153 14.60 -4.56 -12.90
C ILE A 153 15.36 -3.22 -12.78
N ALA A 154 16.05 -2.78 -13.83
CA ALA A 154 16.80 -1.53 -13.81
C ALA A 154 15.92 -0.30 -13.55
N THR A 155 14.68 -0.32 -14.04
CA THR A 155 13.68 0.74 -13.84
C THR A 155 13.13 0.74 -12.41
N LEU A 156 12.71 -0.43 -11.90
CA LEU A 156 11.95 -0.52 -10.65
C LEU A 156 12.81 -0.75 -9.39
N ALA A 157 13.97 -1.42 -9.49
CA ALA A 157 14.78 -1.71 -8.31
C ALA A 157 15.24 -0.45 -7.54
N PRO A 158 15.61 0.69 -8.19
CA PRO A 158 15.92 1.93 -7.48
C PRO A 158 14.69 2.50 -6.73
N VAL A 159 13.51 2.48 -7.36
CA VAL A 159 12.26 3.01 -6.80
C VAL A 159 11.81 2.20 -5.58
N LEU A 160 11.91 0.88 -5.66
CA LEU A 160 11.49 -0.02 -4.59
C LEU A 160 12.53 -0.07 -3.46
N GLY A 161 13.81 -0.17 -3.80
CA GLY A 161 14.93 -0.32 -2.87
C GLY A 161 15.27 0.96 -2.09
N GLY A 162 15.27 2.12 -2.74
CA GLY A 162 15.62 3.41 -2.11
C GLY A 162 14.69 3.82 -0.96
N ALA A 163 13.48 3.26 -0.90
CA ALA A 163 12.46 3.60 0.08
C ALA A 163 12.24 2.54 1.17
N ALA A 164 12.97 1.40 1.14
CA ALA A 164 13.00 0.47 2.28
C ALA A 164 13.63 1.09 3.55
N ALA A 165 14.42 2.16 3.38
CA ALA A 165 14.99 2.95 4.47
C ALA A 165 13.99 3.93 5.12
N SER A 166 12.94 4.34 4.40
CA SER A 166 11.96 5.34 4.87
C SER A 166 10.68 4.71 5.42
N ASP A 167 10.27 3.60 4.82
CA ASP A 167 9.05 2.88 5.17
C ASP A 167 9.41 1.49 5.71
N THR A 168 9.82 1.45 6.98
CA THR A 168 9.81 0.19 7.73
C THR A 168 8.38 -0.35 7.71
N PRO A 169 8.11 -1.58 7.23
CA PRO A 169 6.77 -2.13 7.29
C PRO A 169 6.37 -2.18 8.77
N ALA A 170 5.25 -1.52 9.10
CA ALA A 170 4.73 -1.51 10.46
C ALA A 170 4.66 -2.95 10.96
N GLY A 171 5.50 -3.27 11.95
CA GLY A 171 5.59 -4.62 12.46
C GLY A 171 4.22 -5.10 12.92
N LYS A 172 3.99 -6.42 12.89
CA LYS A 172 2.77 -7.07 13.42
C LYS A 172 2.26 -6.26 14.61
N PRO A 173 1.01 -5.77 14.60
CA PRO A 173 0.52 -4.90 15.68
C PRO A 173 0.79 -5.60 17.00
N THR A 174 1.71 -5.03 17.78
CA THR A 174 1.95 -5.47 19.15
C THR A 174 0.62 -5.35 19.85
N SER A 175 0.10 -6.49 20.31
CA SER A 175 -1.22 -6.59 20.94
C SER A 175 -1.39 -5.41 21.90
N PRO A 176 -2.46 -4.59 21.76
CA PRO A 176 -2.63 -3.39 22.57
C PRO A 176 -2.43 -3.73 24.03
N ARG A 177 -1.49 -3.00 24.66
CA ARG A 177 -0.95 -3.30 26.01
C ARG A 177 -2.06 -3.73 26.95
N ASP A 178 -2.05 -5.01 27.25
CA ASP A 178 -2.69 -5.69 28.36
C ASP A 178 -3.96 -5.01 28.90
N TRP A 179 -5.06 -5.12 28.16
CA TRP A 179 -6.38 -4.61 28.59
C TRP A 179 -6.86 -5.23 29.91
N ARG A 180 -6.27 -6.35 30.34
CA ARG A 180 -6.52 -6.98 31.64
C ARG A 180 -5.79 -6.31 32.81
N ALA A 181 -4.84 -5.42 32.54
CA ALA A 181 -4.12 -4.65 33.55
C ALA A 181 -4.74 -3.26 33.83
N ALA A 182 -5.83 -2.90 33.16
CA ALA A 182 -6.56 -1.67 33.43
C ALA A 182 -7.48 -1.84 34.66
N PRO A 183 -7.38 -0.99 35.71
CA PRO A 183 -8.34 -1.03 36.81
C PRO A 183 -9.72 -0.60 36.33
N LEU A 184 -10.73 -1.44 36.54
CA LEU A 184 -12.12 -1.22 36.09
C LEU A 184 -12.87 -0.08 36.80
N PHE A 185 -12.21 0.67 37.69
CA PHE A 185 -12.82 1.73 38.47
C PHE A 185 -11.94 2.98 38.50
N VAL A 186 -12.49 4.10 38.02
CA VAL A 186 -11.92 5.43 38.23
C VAL A 186 -12.30 5.88 39.64
N LEU A 187 -11.38 5.77 40.59
CA LEU A 187 -11.52 6.46 41.88
C LEU A 187 -11.39 7.96 41.65
N HIS A 188 -12.45 8.72 41.93
CA HIS A 188 -12.38 10.18 42.12
C HIS A 188 -11.97 10.48 43.57
N PRO A 189 -10.81 11.11 43.83
CA PRO A 189 -10.41 11.49 45.18
C PRO A 189 -10.97 12.86 45.59
N ASN A 190 -12.01 12.85 46.45
CA ASN A 190 -12.47 13.96 47.31
C ASN A 190 -13.05 15.21 46.57
N SER A 191 -14.02 15.99 47.08
CA SER A 191 -14.73 16.09 48.37
C SER A 191 -16.20 16.52 48.10
N SER A 192 -17.15 16.75 49.02
CA SER A 192 -17.15 16.93 50.49
C SER A 192 -18.51 16.54 51.11
N ARG A 193 -18.49 16.28 52.42
CA ARG A 193 -19.55 16.42 53.46
C ARG A 193 -21.00 16.74 53.03
N GLY A 194 -21.93 15.89 53.49
CA GLY A 194 -23.37 16.18 53.58
C GLY A 194 -24.07 15.29 54.62
N THR A 195 -23.90 15.56 55.91
CA THR A 195 -24.61 14.88 57.01
C THR A 195 -26.06 15.40 57.13
N ILE A 196 -27.06 14.54 56.91
CA ILE A 196 -28.27 14.25 57.72
C ILE A 196 -28.87 12.96 57.09
N GLY A 197 -29.51 11.97 57.71
CA GLY A 197 -30.00 11.70 59.06
C GLY A 197 -30.66 10.31 59.05
N GLN A 198 -30.76 9.66 60.20
CA GLN A 198 -31.37 8.32 60.32
C GLN A 198 -32.89 8.35 60.08
N LEU A 199 -33.48 7.27 59.56
CA LEU A 199 -34.74 6.71 60.08
C LEU A 199 -34.97 5.25 59.62
N PHE A 200 -35.03 4.34 60.60
CA PHE A 200 -35.90 3.14 60.69
C PHE A 200 -35.75 2.01 59.64
N GLU A 201 -35.34 0.82 60.10
CA GLU A 201 -36.17 -0.40 60.30
C GLU A 201 -36.58 -1.12 58.99
N ALA A 202 -36.63 -2.43 58.85
CA ALA A 202 -36.24 -3.64 59.59
C ALA A 202 -36.76 -4.82 58.72
N GLN A 203 -36.51 -6.08 59.12
CA GLN A 203 -37.02 -7.32 58.49
C GLN A 203 -36.48 -7.69 57.08
N SER A 204 -36.41 -8.96 56.66
CA SER A 204 -36.11 -10.24 57.36
C SER A 204 -36.07 -11.39 56.34
N GLY A 205 -35.20 -12.38 56.53
CA GLY A 205 -35.27 -13.69 55.84
C GLY A 205 -34.56 -13.77 54.48
N GLY A 206 -33.76 -14.78 54.13
CA GLY A 206 -33.29 -15.92 54.93
C GLY A 206 -33.92 -17.28 54.59
N LEU A 207 -33.57 -17.85 53.43
CA LEU A 207 -33.64 -19.28 53.08
C LEU A 207 -32.45 -19.59 52.15
N PHE A 208 -31.56 -20.56 52.44
CA PHE A 208 -31.66 -22.01 52.13
C PHE A 208 -31.96 -22.30 50.64
N ALA A 209 -31.26 -23.19 49.89
CA ALA A 209 -30.08 -24.03 50.14
C ALA A 209 -29.43 -24.41 48.76
N ALA A 210 -28.19 -24.92 48.66
CA ALA A 210 -27.82 -26.34 48.41
C ALA A 210 -28.61 -27.09 47.29
N ALA A 211 -28.04 -27.93 46.42
CA ALA A 211 -26.66 -28.37 46.14
C ALA A 211 -26.62 -29.29 44.88
N SER A 212 -25.44 -29.88 44.56
CA SER A 212 -25.17 -30.95 43.57
C SER A 212 -25.26 -30.52 42.10
N GLU A 213 -24.24 -30.62 41.23
CA GLU A 213 -23.04 -31.48 41.10
C GLU A 213 -23.29 -32.94 40.65
N ARG A 214 -22.61 -33.31 39.54
CA ARG A 214 -22.35 -34.65 38.98
C ARG A 214 -23.58 -35.46 38.50
N ASP A 215 -23.48 -36.42 37.58
CA ASP A 215 -22.31 -37.04 36.91
C ASP A 215 -22.73 -37.61 35.52
N ARG A 216 -21.75 -37.93 34.65
CA ARG A 216 -21.77 -38.94 33.54
C ARG A 216 -23.05 -39.08 32.66
N ARG A 217 -22.97 -39.03 31.33
CA ARG A 217 -22.01 -39.70 30.42
C ARG A 217 -21.82 -38.95 29.11
#